data_AF-A0A4Y7U642-F1
#
_entry.id   AF-A0A4Y7U642-F1
#
_cell.length_a   1.000
_cell.length_b   1.000
_cell.length_c   1.000
_cell.angle_alpha   90.00
_cell.angle_beta   90.00
_cell.angle_gamma   90.00
#
_symmetry.space_group_name_H-M   'P 1'
#
loop_
_entity.id
_entity.type
_entity.pdbx_description
1 polymer ?
#
loop_
_entity_poly.entity_id
_entity_poly.type
_entity_poly.pdbx_seq_one_letter_code
_entity_poly.pdbx_strand_id
1 'polypeptide(L)' 'VNTFINNADFAWEKARNSSGLFYEDWSGIKQGRDKWLLQQAALVEIYGRIALLKGEKE' A
#
# COMPACT_ATOMS: atom_id res chain seq x y z
N VAL A 1 -8.50 11.29 -7.48
CA VAL A 1 -8.57 10.75 -6.10
C VAL A 1 -8.98 9.28 -6.11
N ASN A 2 -10.16 8.94 -6.64
CA ASN A 2 -10.64 7.55 -6.66
C ASN A 2 -9.67 6.56 -7.33
N THR A 3 -9.07 6.92 -8.47
CA THR A 3 -8.04 6.08 -9.12
C THR A 3 -6.84 5.78 -8.22
N PHE A 4 -6.43 6.75 -7.39
CA PHE A 4 -5.31 6.56 -6.48
C PHE A 4 -5.66 5.60 -5.34
N ILE A 5 -6.88 5.72 -4.78
CA ILE A 5 -7.41 4.81 -3.77
C ILE A 5 -7.49 3.39 -4.34
N ASN A 6 -8.06 3.24 -5.54
CA ASN A 6 -8.17 1.94 -6.21
C ASN A 6 -6.80 1.29 -6.45
N ASN A 7 -5.78 2.09 -6.82
CA ASN A 7 -4.42 1.59 -6.99
C ASN A 7 -3.79 1.15 -5.67
N ALA A 8 -4.03 1.89 -4.58
CA ALA A 8 -3.58 1.51 -3.25
C ALA A 8 -4.23 0.19 -2.80
N ASP A 9 -5.56 0.08 -2.94
CA ASP A 9 -6.31 -1.14 -2.60
C ASP A 9 -5.85 -2.34 -3.43
N PHE A 10 -5.56 -2.14 -4.72
CA PHE A 10 -4.97 -3.17 -5.55
C PHE A 10 -3.59 -3.62 -5.04
N ALA A 11 -2.73 -2.68 -4.65
CA ALA A 11 -1.43 -2.99 -4.06
C ALA A 11 -1.58 -3.74 -2.72
N TRP A 12 -2.60 -3.40 -1.92
CA TRP A 12 -2.91 -4.11 -0.67
C TRP A 12 -3.23 -5.58 -0.87
N GLU A 13 -3.99 -5.89 -1.91
CA GLU A 13 -4.37 -7.26 -2.23
C GLU A 13 -3.26 -8.05 -2.93
N LYS A 14 -2.47 -7.40 -3.81
CA LYS A 14 -1.56 -8.10 -4.74
C LYS A 14 -0.09 -8.01 -4.36
N ALA A 15 0.32 -6.97 -3.65
CA ALA A 15 1.72 -6.73 -3.30
C ALA A 15 2.04 -6.97 -1.81
N ARG A 16 1.04 -7.38 -1.01
CA ARG A 16 1.22 -7.72 0.40
C ARG A 16 1.52 -9.20 0.58
N ASN A 17 2.61 -9.51 1.26
CA ASN A 17 3.02 -10.88 1.57
C ASN A 17 2.26 -11.44 2.79
N SER A 18 2.47 -12.73 3.09
CA SER A 18 1.84 -13.42 4.22
C SER A 18 2.24 -12.87 5.60
N SER A 19 3.37 -12.16 5.70
CA SER A 19 3.82 -11.48 6.92
C SER A 19 3.22 -10.08 7.06
N GLY A 20 2.38 -9.65 6.12
CA GLY A 20 1.75 -8.35 6.11
C GLY A 20 2.63 -7.20 5.60
N LEU A 21 3.82 -7.50 5.07
CA LEU A 21 4.75 -6.54 4.47
C LEU A 21 4.57 -6.46 2.96
N PHE A 22 4.99 -5.34 2.39
CA PHE A 22 4.87 -5.09 0.95
C PHE A 22 6.15 -5.41 0.18
N TYR A 23 5.99 -5.97 -1.01
CA TYR A 23 7.04 -6.10 -2.01
C TYR A 23 7.36 -4.74 -2.65
N GLU A 24 8.55 -4.62 -3.25
CA GLU A 24 8.99 -3.41 -3.94
C GLU A 24 8.22 -3.08 -5.21
N ASP A 25 7.54 -4.07 -5.78
CA ASP A 25 6.64 -3.92 -6.92
C ASP A 25 5.18 -3.93 -6.43
N TRP A 26 4.51 -2.78 -6.55
CA TRP A 26 3.11 -2.61 -6.16
C TRP A 26 2.13 -3.00 -7.26
N SER A 27 2.60 -3.35 -8.46
CA SER A 27 1.76 -3.88 -9.53
C SER A 27 1.33 -5.33 -9.29
N GLY A 28 1.94 -6.02 -8.33
CA GLY A 28 1.63 -7.42 -8.04
C GLY A 28 2.04 -8.41 -9.13
N ILE A 29 2.78 -7.94 -10.15
CA ILE A 29 3.22 -8.78 -11.27
C ILE A 29 4.48 -9.55 -10.88
N LYS A 30 5.40 -8.95 -10.12
CA LYS A 30 6.63 -9.60 -9.67
C LYS A 30 6.83 -9.45 -8.17
N GLN A 31 7.01 -10.56 -7.49
CA GLN A 31 7.44 -10.55 -6.09
C GLN A 31 8.94 -10.24 -6.06
N GLY A 32 9.28 -8.97 -5.85
CA GLY A 32 10.65 -8.49 -5.68
C GLY A 32 11.13 -8.61 -4.24
N ARG A 33 12.08 -7.77 -3.84
CA ARG A 33 12.48 -7.64 -2.43
C ARG A 33 11.33 -7.09 -1.61
N ASP A 34 11.23 -7.56 -0.37
CA ASP A 34 10.36 -7.01 0.67
C ASP A 34 11.22 -6.44 1.81
N LYS A 35 10.61 -5.84 2.84
CA LYS A 35 11.27 -5.35 4.07
C LYS A 35 12.09 -4.05 3.95
N TRP A 36 11.95 -3.30 2.85
CA TRP A 36 12.52 -1.96 2.76
C TRP A 36 11.69 -0.97 3.56
N LEU A 37 12.30 -0.36 4.59
CA LEU A 37 11.61 0.55 5.50
C LEU A 37 10.88 1.67 4.76
N LEU A 38 11.53 2.26 3.74
CA LEU A 38 10.95 3.32 2.93
C LEU A 38 9.63 2.90 2.27
N GLN A 39 9.54 1.67 1.76
CA GLN A 39 8.34 1.19 1.07
C GLN A 39 7.21 0.88 2.03
N GLN A 40 7.54 0.31 3.19
CA GLN A 40 6.54 0.07 4.23
C GLN A 40 5.98 1.40 4.73
N ALA A 41 6.85 2.36 5.03
CA ALA A 41 6.45 3.69 5.50
C ALA A 41 5.60 4.43 4.45
N ALA A 42 5.96 4.35 3.17
CA ALA A 42 5.21 4.99 2.09
C ALA A 42 3.76 4.48 1.99
N LEU A 43 3.53 3.16 2.06
CA LEU A 43 2.18 2.61 2.02
C LEU A 43 1.34 2.97 3.25
N VAL A 44 1.96 3.00 4.43
CA VAL A 44 1.30 3.48 5.65
C VAL A 44 0.89 4.94 5.51
N GLU A 45 1.77 5.80 4.99
CA GLU A 45 1.45 7.21 4.73
C GLU A 45 0.31 7.37 3.72
N ILE A 46 0.34 6.60 2.63
CA ILE A 46 -0.71 6.60 1.60
C ILE A 46 -2.06 6.29 2.24
N TYR A 47 -2.15 5.23 3.04
CA TYR A 47 -3.40 4.85 3.69
C TYR A 47 -3.85 5.87 4.74
N GLY A 48 -2.92 6.46 5.49
CA GLY A 48 -3.23 7.57 6.40
C GLY A 48 -3.84 8.77 5.67
N ARG A 49 -3.27 9.15 4.52
CA ARG A 49 -3.82 10.23 3.67
C ARG A 49 -5.19 9.87 3.10
N ILE A 50 -5.39 8.61 2.68
CA ILE A 50 -6.69 8.13 2.17
C ILE A 50 -7.76 8.19 3.26
N ALA A 51 -7.45 7.76 4.48
CA ALA A 51 -8.37 7.83 5.62
C ALA A 51 -8.82 9.28 5.90
N LEU A 52 -7.86 10.22 5.93
CA LEU A 52 -8.14 11.65 6.08
C LEU A 52 -9.03 12.18 4.94
N LEU A 53 -8.78 11.78 3.69
CA LEU A 53 -9.60 12.16 2.54
C LEU A 53 -11.02 11.58 2.59
N LYS A 54 -11.19 10.39 3.16
CA LYS A 54 -12.49 9.74 3.37
C LYS A 54 -13.24 10.31 4.59
N GLY A 55 -12.59 11.13 5.40
CA GLY A 55 -13.16 11.65 6.64
C GLY A 55 -13.25 10.60 7.76
N GLU A 56 -12.49 9.52 7.64
CA GLU A 56 -12.34 8.51 8.69
C GLU A 56 -11.59 9.16 9.86
N LYS A 57 -12.16 9.07 11.06
CA LYS A 57 -11.54 9.52 12.31
C LYS A 57 -11.22 8.30 13.16
N GLU A 58 -10.09 8.36 13.85
CA GLU A 58 -9.63 7.35 14.82
C GLU A 58 -10.67 7.04 15.89
#